data_AF-A0A8H7H132-F1
#
_entry.id   AF-A0A8H7H132-F1
#
_cell.length_a   1.000
_cell.length_b   1.000
_cell.length_c   1.000
_cell.angle_alpha   90.00
_cell.angle_beta   90.00
_cell.angle_gamma   90.00
#
_symmetry.space_group_name_H-M   'P 1'
#
loop_
_entity.id
_entity.type
_entity.pdbx_description
1 polymer ?
#
loop_
_entity_poly.entity_id
_entity_poly.type
_entity_poly.pdbx_seq_one_letter_code
_entity_poly.pdbx_strand_id
1 'polypeptide(L)'
;MSKLLFLAGLAATATCVLADVVPGEKVIINAPGQPDIDDGISETGEREPFNPKRFRKRKTQCFAWDRSYDPWMENLLDITWVDLNPEAKRTILFVHGWPGLWSTWSNQIEEFRDDYHLLVPDLRGFGWSSHTGDPENSGTIPDNVDDLVCLLQAANVSKAVCVGHDWGAAVCWEAARQRPDLFEAVAGASVPYLPANGPFVPTENLLGYFPKLAYQLYFGKKTKEAYEELEKDIRKTLRSVYRTSSSKPPAKFLTSQDNFLDAYEEAGDKLEERIPFFSKVEEDYLVKVYKVQGFKNSLSFYTHGTKYRSWEFAHNQGNHTIPQPALFINPTEDTVADWAKVSEVVGSAKFVPQLETVSLQTSHWPQLEKPEEFNAALRAWLQKLPPVGSVDYTTPEKEKPKRAEGKIVDLDDKIQSRTEAHEEL
;
A
#
# COMPACT_ATOMS: atom_id res chain seq x y z
N MET A 1 15.38 58.50 -21.21
CA MET A 1 14.57 57.35 -21.65
C MET A 1 14.85 56.24 -20.63
N SER A 2 14.13 56.09 -19.51
CA SER A 2 12.66 56.17 -19.27
C SER A 2 11.96 54.99 -19.95
N LYS A 3 11.20 54.10 -19.29
CA LYS A 3 10.58 54.04 -17.93
C LYS A 3 10.88 52.66 -17.28
N LEU A 4 10.66 52.28 -16.01
CA LEU A 4 9.67 52.54 -14.93
C LEU A 4 8.25 51.98 -15.19
N LEU A 5 7.57 51.26 -14.27
CA LEU A 5 7.92 50.72 -12.93
C LEU A 5 8.13 49.17 -13.04
N PHE A 6 7.84 48.19 -12.16
CA PHE A 6 7.20 47.92 -10.83
C PHE A 6 7.95 46.67 -10.25
N LEU A 7 8.08 46.24 -8.97
CA LEU A 7 7.29 46.25 -7.70
C LEU A 7 6.02 45.36 -7.72
N ALA A 8 5.81 44.33 -6.89
CA ALA A 8 6.55 43.64 -5.81
C ALA A 8 6.27 42.11 -5.93
N GLY A 9 6.77 41.13 -5.15
CA GLY A 9 7.39 41.11 -3.82
C GLY A 9 6.42 40.58 -2.75
N LEU A 10 6.41 39.26 -2.50
CA LEU A 10 5.89 38.64 -1.27
C LEU A 10 6.50 37.24 -1.07
N ALA A 11 6.65 36.80 0.19
CA ALA A 11 7.06 35.44 0.54
C ALA A 11 5.83 34.59 0.90
N ALA A 12 5.76 33.36 0.40
CA ALA A 12 4.72 32.40 0.75
C ALA A 12 5.26 31.40 1.77
N THR A 13 4.96 31.59 3.05
CA THR A 13 5.17 30.57 4.08
C THR A 13 4.14 29.46 3.92
N ALA A 14 4.56 28.33 3.33
CA ALA A 14 3.74 27.13 3.21
C ALA A 14 3.26 26.68 4.60
N THR A 15 1.99 27.00 4.90
CA THR A 15 1.34 26.71 6.17
C THR A 15 0.51 25.46 5.96
N CYS A 16 0.72 24.41 6.76
CA CYS A 16 -0.13 23.22 6.71
C CYS A 16 -1.58 23.61 7.02
N VAL A 17 -2.41 23.69 5.99
CA VAL A 17 -3.86 23.74 6.13
C VAL A 17 -4.32 22.34 6.52
N LEU A 18 -4.77 22.19 7.76
CA LEU A 18 -5.62 21.07 8.12
C LEU A 18 -6.90 21.19 7.28
N ALA A 19 -7.20 20.17 6.49
CA ALA A 19 -8.41 20.14 5.69
C ALA A 19 -9.62 19.92 6.60
N ASP A 20 -10.24 21.01 7.05
CA ASP A 20 -11.52 20.96 7.77
C ASP A 20 -12.57 20.25 6.91
N VAL A 21 -13.27 19.28 7.52
CA VAL A 21 -14.26 18.46 6.82
C VAL A 21 -15.49 19.31 6.50
N VAL A 22 -15.66 19.68 5.23
CA VAL A 22 -16.87 20.32 4.71
C VAL A 22 -17.93 19.25 4.40
N PRO A 23 -19.06 19.19 5.13
CA PRO A 23 -20.04 18.15 4.93
C PRO A 23 -21.05 18.53 3.83
N GLY A 24 -20.98 17.84 2.69
CA GLY A 24 -22.15 17.63 1.83
C GLY A 24 -22.08 18.11 0.39
N GLU A 25 -21.43 17.32 -0.48
CA GLU A 25 -21.94 17.08 -1.83
C GLU A 25 -22.31 15.60 -1.99
N LYS A 26 -23.35 15.33 -2.80
CA LYS A 26 -23.95 13.99 -2.92
C LYS A 26 -23.26 13.18 -4.02
N VAL A 27 -22.43 12.23 -3.63
CA VAL A 27 -21.98 11.15 -4.53
C VAL A 27 -23.22 10.39 -5.06
N ILE A 28 -23.39 10.32 -6.38
CA ILE A 28 -24.55 9.68 -7.01
C ILE A 28 -24.32 8.17 -7.07
N ILE A 29 -24.69 7.46 -6.00
CA ILE A 29 -24.61 6.00 -5.91
C ILE A 29 -25.79 5.36 -6.64
N ASN A 30 -25.57 4.86 -7.86
CA ASN A 30 -26.55 4.05 -8.58
C ASN A 30 -26.52 2.59 -8.08
N ALA A 31 -27.39 2.27 -7.11
CA ALA A 31 -27.75 0.90 -6.73
C ALA A 31 -29.16 0.58 -7.27
N PRO A 32 -29.31 -0.59 -7.94
CA PRO A 32 -30.07 -1.64 -7.27
C PRO A 32 -29.45 -3.04 -7.44
N GLY A 33 -29.91 -3.98 -6.61
CA GLY A 33 -29.75 -5.42 -6.78
C GLY A 33 -28.34 -5.98 -6.52
N GLN A 34 -28.18 -6.68 -5.40
CA GLN A 34 -27.33 -7.87 -5.37
C GLN A 34 -28.10 -9.00 -6.07
N PRO A 35 -27.56 -9.65 -7.11
CA PRO A 35 -27.90 -11.04 -7.36
C PRO A 35 -27.28 -11.90 -6.26
N ASP A 36 -27.91 -13.03 -5.93
CA ASP A 36 -27.40 -13.94 -4.91
C ASP A 36 -25.99 -14.44 -5.24
N ILE A 37 -25.15 -14.54 -4.21
CA ILE A 37 -23.84 -15.20 -4.33
C ILE A 37 -24.13 -16.70 -4.31
N ASP A 38 -24.02 -17.30 -5.48
CA ASP A 38 -23.85 -18.75 -5.69
C ASP A 38 -22.87 -19.30 -4.65
N ASP A 39 -23.38 -20.12 -3.73
CA ASP A 39 -22.68 -20.64 -2.57
C ASP A 39 -21.62 -21.68 -2.95
N GLY A 40 -21.62 -22.14 -4.20
CA GLY A 40 -20.51 -22.90 -4.78
C GLY A 40 -20.33 -24.30 -4.20
N ILE A 41 -21.37 -24.87 -3.58
CA ILE A 41 -21.38 -26.24 -3.10
C ILE A 41 -21.88 -27.13 -4.24
N SER A 42 -21.01 -27.97 -4.79
CA SER A 42 -21.41 -28.95 -5.82
C SER A 42 -22.32 -30.04 -5.25
N GLU A 43 -23.08 -30.73 -6.11
CA GLU A 43 -23.91 -31.89 -5.71
C GLU A 43 -23.09 -33.05 -5.08
N THR A 44 -21.75 -33.04 -5.21
CA THR A 44 -20.84 -34.01 -4.57
C THR A 44 -20.34 -33.56 -3.19
N GLY A 45 -20.66 -32.34 -2.74
CA GLY A 45 -20.19 -31.77 -1.48
C GLY A 45 -18.77 -31.19 -1.52
N GLU A 46 -18.15 -31.13 -2.71
CA GLU A 46 -16.88 -30.41 -2.92
C GLU A 46 -17.17 -28.92 -3.16
N ARG A 47 -16.42 -28.04 -2.47
CA ARG A 47 -16.50 -26.58 -2.69
C ARG A 47 -15.86 -26.26 -4.04
N GLU A 48 -16.60 -25.60 -4.92
CA GLU A 48 -16.11 -25.27 -6.26
C GLU A 48 -14.85 -24.38 -6.21
N PRO A 49 -13.91 -24.53 -7.16
CA PRO A 49 -12.75 -23.65 -7.26
C PRO A 49 -13.16 -22.18 -7.39
N PHE A 50 -12.46 -21.31 -6.66
CA PHE A 50 -12.74 -19.88 -6.63
C PHE A 50 -12.77 -19.27 -8.04
N ASN A 51 -13.87 -18.58 -8.35
CA ASN A 51 -14.09 -18.02 -9.68
C ASN A 51 -14.20 -16.49 -9.60
N PRO A 52 -13.10 -15.74 -9.85
CA PRO A 52 -13.09 -14.28 -9.72
C PRO A 52 -14.01 -13.53 -10.70
N LYS A 53 -14.70 -14.24 -11.61
CA LYS A 53 -15.73 -13.69 -12.49
C LYS A 53 -17.12 -13.61 -11.82
N ARG A 54 -17.36 -14.35 -10.73
CA ARG A 54 -18.60 -14.26 -9.92
C ARG A 54 -18.71 -12.92 -9.16
N PHE A 55 -17.58 -12.29 -8.84
CA PHE A 55 -17.51 -11.11 -7.99
C PHE A 55 -17.72 -9.80 -8.77
N ARG A 56 -18.77 -9.05 -8.41
CA ARG A 56 -19.03 -7.70 -8.92
C ARG A 56 -18.02 -6.72 -8.32
N LYS A 57 -17.34 -5.94 -9.16
CA LYS A 57 -16.50 -4.82 -8.72
C LYS A 57 -17.29 -3.53 -8.58
N ARG A 58 -16.87 -2.69 -7.65
CA ARG A 58 -17.17 -1.26 -7.60
C ARG A 58 -16.02 -0.46 -8.24
N LYS A 59 -16.30 0.80 -8.56
CA LYS A 59 -15.32 1.81 -9.00
C LYS A 59 -15.64 3.14 -8.32
N THR A 60 -14.62 3.88 -7.93
CA THR A 60 -14.69 5.27 -7.49
C THR A 60 -13.60 6.08 -8.20
N GLN A 61 -13.70 7.40 -8.14
CA GLN A 61 -12.63 8.30 -8.58
C GLN A 61 -11.98 8.93 -7.36
N CYS A 62 -10.66 8.83 -7.27
CA CYS A 62 -9.84 9.37 -6.20
C CYS A 62 -8.99 10.52 -6.72
N PHE A 63 -8.75 11.52 -5.87
CA PHE A 63 -7.74 12.54 -6.13
C PHE A 63 -6.35 11.92 -6.05
N ALA A 64 -5.54 12.22 -7.05
CA ALA A 64 -4.16 11.77 -7.16
C ALA A 64 -3.24 12.99 -7.18
N TRP A 65 -2.36 13.08 -6.19
CA TRP A 65 -1.40 14.16 -6.06
C TRP A 65 -0.19 13.91 -6.96
N ASP A 66 -0.04 14.71 -8.03
CA ASP A 66 1.21 14.68 -8.80
C ASP A 66 2.33 15.40 -8.04
N ARG A 67 3.04 14.60 -7.24
CA ARG A 67 4.19 14.99 -6.40
C ARG A 67 5.48 15.21 -7.21
N SER A 68 5.39 15.41 -8.53
CA SER A 68 6.51 15.79 -9.40
C SER A 68 6.53 17.26 -9.83
N TYR A 69 5.43 18.00 -9.61
CA TYR A 69 5.33 19.44 -9.91
C TYR A 69 5.21 20.28 -8.62
N ASP A 70 5.49 21.58 -8.71
CA ASP A 70 5.20 22.57 -7.67
C ASP A 70 4.43 23.75 -8.29
N PRO A 71 3.17 24.03 -7.87
CA PRO A 71 2.37 23.23 -6.94
C PRO A 71 2.01 21.84 -7.50
N TRP A 72 1.65 20.91 -6.62
CA TRP A 72 1.14 19.59 -7.03
C TRP A 72 -0.10 19.74 -7.93
N MET A 73 -0.17 18.95 -9.00
CA MET A 73 -1.37 18.89 -9.82
C MET A 73 -2.35 17.83 -9.31
N GLU A 74 -3.60 18.23 -9.14
CA GLU A 74 -4.72 17.30 -8.91
C GLU A 74 -5.05 16.55 -10.20
N ASN A 75 -4.87 15.23 -10.18
CA ASN A 75 -5.41 14.33 -11.20
C ASN A 75 -6.56 13.50 -10.59
N LEU A 76 -7.39 12.89 -11.42
CA LEU A 76 -8.34 11.86 -10.99
C LEU A 76 -7.83 10.48 -11.45
N LEU A 77 -7.82 9.51 -10.55
CA LEU A 77 -7.55 8.11 -10.86
C LEU A 77 -8.74 7.23 -10.46
N ASP A 78 -8.95 6.14 -11.18
CA ASP A 78 -10.01 5.18 -10.90
C ASP A 78 -9.48 4.11 -9.92
N ILE A 79 -10.12 3.94 -8.77
CA ILE A 79 -9.88 2.78 -7.89
C ILE A 79 -11.03 1.79 -8.05
N THR A 80 -10.69 0.51 -8.21
CA THR A 80 -11.62 -0.61 -8.32
C THR A 80 -11.41 -1.63 -7.21
N TRP A 81 -12.50 -2.13 -6.63
CA TRP A 81 -12.46 -3.09 -5.54
C TRP A 81 -13.65 -4.04 -5.57
N VAL A 82 -13.51 -5.17 -4.89
CA VAL A 82 -14.62 -6.05 -4.49
C VAL A 82 -15.06 -5.66 -3.08
N ASP A 83 -16.37 -5.62 -2.87
CA ASP A 83 -17.04 -5.26 -1.63
C ASP A 83 -18.04 -6.38 -1.28
N LEU A 84 -17.93 -6.92 -0.07
CA LEU A 84 -18.71 -8.06 0.42
C LEU A 84 -19.16 -7.82 1.86
N ASN A 85 -20.40 -8.20 2.15
CA ASN A 85 -21.01 -8.14 3.49
C ASN A 85 -20.90 -6.76 4.18
N PRO A 86 -21.38 -5.67 3.53
CA PRO A 86 -21.22 -4.30 4.03
C PRO A 86 -21.93 -4.01 5.36
N GLU A 87 -22.87 -4.86 5.76
CA GLU A 87 -23.62 -4.77 7.03
C GLU A 87 -22.85 -5.37 8.23
N ALA A 88 -21.73 -6.08 7.99
CA ALA A 88 -20.94 -6.67 9.07
C ALA A 88 -20.15 -5.63 9.86
N LYS A 89 -20.09 -5.81 11.19
CA LYS A 89 -19.67 -4.78 12.15
C LYS A 89 -18.22 -4.30 12.04
N ARG A 90 -17.33 -5.10 11.47
CA ARG A 90 -15.89 -4.81 11.34
C ARG A 90 -15.47 -4.99 9.88
N THR A 91 -14.82 -3.97 9.33
CA THR A 91 -14.27 -4.01 7.98
C THR A 91 -12.82 -4.50 7.99
N ILE A 92 -12.50 -5.40 7.05
CA ILE A 92 -11.14 -5.82 6.71
C ILE A 92 -10.83 -5.33 5.29
N LEU A 93 -9.71 -4.64 5.14
CA LEU A 93 -9.19 -4.14 3.86
C LEU A 93 -8.00 -5.01 3.45
N PHE A 94 -8.19 -5.88 2.44
CA PHE A 94 -7.17 -6.82 1.96
C PHE A 94 -6.37 -6.22 0.80
N VAL A 95 -5.07 -5.97 1.01
CA VAL A 95 -4.20 -5.18 0.11
C VAL A 95 -3.08 -6.05 -0.45
N HIS A 96 -3.12 -6.32 -1.76
CA HIS A 96 -2.15 -7.21 -2.42
C HIS A 96 -0.77 -6.56 -2.64
N GLY A 97 0.27 -7.40 -2.79
CA GLY A 97 1.62 -6.97 -3.20
C GLY A 97 1.86 -7.09 -4.70
N TRP A 98 3.11 -7.32 -5.10
CA TRP A 98 3.55 -7.46 -6.50
C TRP A 98 4.00 -8.90 -6.82
N PRO A 99 3.57 -9.52 -7.95
CA PRO A 99 2.57 -9.09 -8.92
C PRO A 99 1.18 -9.63 -8.54
N GLY A 100 0.57 -9.06 -7.50
CA GLY A 100 -0.77 -9.41 -7.00
C GLY A 100 -1.93 -8.77 -7.78
N LEU A 101 -3.15 -9.04 -7.32
CA LEU A 101 -4.44 -8.41 -7.66
C LEU A 101 -5.39 -8.60 -6.46
N TRP A 102 -6.57 -7.98 -6.45
CA TRP A 102 -7.60 -8.29 -5.44
C TRP A 102 -7.87 -9.80 -5.33
N SER A 103 -7.81 -10.53 -6.45
CA SER A 103 -8.13 -11.97 -6.52
C SER A 103 -7.05 -12.87 -5.94
N THR A 104 -5.88 -12.35 -5.55
CA THR A 104 -4.84 -13.14 -4.85
C THR A 104 -5.11 -13.27 -3.35
N TRP A 105 -6.26 -12.75 -2.89
CA TRP A 105 -6.85 -12.99 -1.58
C TRP A 105 -8.02 -14.00 -1.64
N SER A 106 -8.11 -14.82 -2.69
CA SER A 106 -9.23 -15.77 -2.91
C SER A 106 -9.54 -16.63 -1.68
N ASN A 107 -8.51 -17.22 -1.08
CA ASN A 107 -8.62 -18.05 0.12
C ASN A 107 -9.07 -17.30 1.38
N GLN A 108 -8.84 -15.98 1.44
CA GLN A 108 -9.23 -15.12 2.56
C GLN A 108 -10.64 -14.54 2.35
N ILE A 109 -11.01 -14.25 1.10
CA ILE A 109 -12.39 -13.92 0.71
C ILE A 109 -13.32 -15.08 1.07
N GLU A 110 -12.97 -16.31 0.70
CA GLU A 110 -13.77 -17.51 0.99
C GLU A 110 -13.79 -17.94 2.46
N GLU A 111 -12.99 -17.29 3.32
CA GLU A 111 -12.92 -17.52 4.76
C GLU A 111 -13.67 -16.46 5.56
N PHE A 112 -13.49 -15.18 5.21
CA PHE A 112 -13.90 -14.05 6.05
C PHE A 112 -15.17 -13.33 5.56
N ARG A 113 -15.64 -13.60 4.33
CA ARG A 113 -16.76 -12.86 3.70
C ARG A 113 -18.07 -12.92 4.50
N ASP A 114 -18.33 -14.00 5.21
CA ASP A 114 -19.61 -14.21 5.91
C ASP A 114 -19.60 -13.63 7.34
N ASP A 115 -18.41 -13.42 7.92
CA ASP A 115 -18.20 -12.84 9.27
C ASP A 115 -17.89 -11.33 9.26
N TYR A 116 -17.23 -10.84 8.22
CA TYR A 116 -16.63 -9.49 8.16
C TYR A 116 -16.98 -8.76 6.85
N HIS A 117 -17.02 -7.43 6.92
CA HIS A 117 -17.15 -6.58 5.74
C HIS A 117 -15.79 -6.58 5.02
N LEU A 118 -15.72 -7.14 3.81
CA LEU A 118 -14.47 -7.23 3.07
C LEU A 118 -14.39 -6.18 1.97
N LEU A 119 -13.33 -5.37 2.01
CA LEU A 119 -12.93 -4.47 0.94
C LEU A 119 -11.63 -5.00 0.33
N VAL A 120 -11.62 -5.26 -0.98
CA VAL A 120 -10.47 -5.88 -1.66
C VAL A 120 -10.15 -5.12 -2.96
N PRO A 121 -9.29 -4.08 -2.91
CA PRO A 121 -8.87 -3.32 -4.09
C PRO A 121 -7.92 -4.08 -5.02
N ASP A 122 -7.95 -3.72 -6.30
CA ASP A 122 -6.72 -3.64 -7.10
C ASP A 122 -6.02 -2.30 -6.76
N LEU A 123 -4.73 -2.29 -6.43
CA LEU A 123 -3.95 -1.07 -6.18
C LEU A 123 -3.78 -0.22 -7.46
N ARG A 124 -3.39 1.06 -7.32
CA ARG A 124 -3.18 1.95 -8.49
C ARG A 124 -2.19 1.38 -9.50
N GLY A 125 -2.59 1.33 -10.76
CA GLY A 125 -1.81 0.71 -11.85
C GLY A 125 -1.89 -0.82 -11.91
N PHE A 126 -2.74 -1.46 -11.11
CA PHE A 126 -3.05 -2.89 -11.18
C PHE A 126 -4.49 -3.12 -11.65
N GLY A 127 -4.70 -4.20 -12.39
CA GLY A 127 -6.02 -4.65 -12.83
C GLY A 127 -6.86 -3.57 -13.51
N TRP A 128 -7.99 -3.20 -12.92
CA TRP A 128 -8.85 -2.12 -13.44
C TRP A 128 -8.68 -0.77 -12.73
N SER A 129 -7.83 -0.70 -11.71
CA SER A 129 -7.46 0.57 -11.08
C SER A 129 -6.44 1.29 -11.96
N SER A 130 -6.61 2.60 -12.18
CA SER A 130 -5.73 3.36 -13.07
C SER A 130 -4.48 3.87 -12.35
N HIS A 131 -3.58 4.50 -13.11
CA HIS A 131 -2.39 5.17 -12.60
C HIS A 131 -2.28 6.53 -13.30
N THR A 132 -1.79 7.54 -12.58
CA THR A 132 -1.66 8.93 -13.03
C THR A 132 -0.21 9.39 -12.82
N GLY A 133 0.29 10.27 -13.67
CA GLY A 133 1.71 10.63 -13.69
C GLY A 133 2.61 9.52 -14.28
N ASP A 134 3.89 9.52 -13.89
CA ASP A 134 4.91 8.57 -14.35
C ASP A 134 5.47 7.72 -13.19
N PRO A 135 5.72 6.40 -13.38
CA PRO A 135 6.14 5.49 -12.31
C PRO A 135 7.50 5.76 -11.66
N GLU A 136 8.33 6.70 -12.15
CA GLU A 136 9.50 7.18 -11.40
C GLU A 136 9.11 8.14 -10.25
N ASN A 137 7.91 8.73 -10.31
CA ASN A 137 7.52 9.84 -9.43
C ASN A 137 6.12 9.68 -8.78
N SER A 138 5.24 8.87 -9.38
CA SER A 138 3.90 8.53 -8.89
C SER A 138 3.82 7.04 -8.53
N GLY A 139 2.92 6.67 -7.62
CA GLY A 139 2.86 5.32 -7.06
C GLY A 139 3.72 5.16 -5.80
N THR A 140 3.96 6.26 -5.08
CA THR A 140 4.61 6.23 -3.76
C THR A 140 3.80 5.43 -2.74
N ILE A 141 4.35 5.12 -1.56
CA ILE A 141 3.56 4.51 -0.49
C ILE A 141 2.44 5.47 0.01
N PRO A 142 2.69 6.78 0.25
CA PRO A 142 1.63 7.74 0.57
C PRO A 142 0.54 7.84 -0.50
N ASP A 143 0.89 7.78 -1.79
CA ASP A 143 -0.08 7.68 -2.90
C ASP A 143 -1.05 6.51 -2.73
N ASN A 144 -0.53 5.32 -2.44
CA ASN A 144 -1.36 4.14 -2.23
C ASN A 144 -2.18 4.27 -0.93
N VAL A 145 -1.67 4.92 0.12
CA VAL A 145 -2.43 5.21 1.35
C VAL A 145 -3.60 6.17 1.07
N ASP A 146 -3.39 7.22 0.29
CA ASP A 146 -4.44 8.16 -0.13
C ASP A 146 -5.58 7.42 -0.89
N ASP A 147 -5.23 6.46 -1.75
CA ASP A 147 -6.21 5.62 -2.46
C ASP A 147 -7.04 4.77 -1.51
N LEU A 148 -6.42 4.16 -0.49
CA LEU A 148 -7.13 3.36 0.52
C LEU A 148 -8.07 4.25 1.36
N VAL A 149 -7.66 5.47 1.71
CA VAL A 149 -8.50 6.47 2.39
C VAL A 149 -9.72 6.82 1.53
N CYS A 150 -9.51 7.11 0.25
CA CYS A 150 -10.57 7.38 -0.72
C CYS A 150 -11.54 6.19 -0.86
N LEU A 151 -11.03 4.95 -0.89
CA LEU A 151 -11.84 3.75 -0.94
C LEU A 151 -12.73 3.61 0.30
N LEU A 152 -12.18 3.77 1.51
CA LEU A 152 -12.95 3.75 2.76
C LEU A 152 -14.08 4.81 2.75
N GLN A 153 -13.78 6.03 2.28
CA GLN A 153 -14.79 7.08 2.09
C GLN A 153 -15.89 6.65 1.11
N ALA A 154 -15.52 6.09 -0.05
CA ALA A 154 -16.48 5.64 -1.06
C ALA A 154 -17.33 4.43 -0.60
N ALA A 155 -16.82 3.65 0.35
CA ALA A 155 -17.52 2.55 1.03
C ALA A 155 -18.33 2.99 2.27
N ASN A 156 -18.25 4.27 2.67
CA ASN A 156 -18.80 4.82 3.93
C ASN A 156 -18.24 4.15 5.21
N VAL A 157 -17.01 3.64 5.16
CA VAL A 157 -16.34 2.97 6.29
C VAL A 157 -15.49 3.98 7.07
N SER A 158 -15.74 4.10 8.37
CA SER A 158 -15.03 5.01 9.28
C SER A 158 -13.83 4.37 9.99
N LYS A 159 -13.81 3.04 10.14
CA LYS A 159 -12.72 2.27 10.75
C LYS A 159 -12.52 0.94 10.02
N ALA A 160 -11.27 0.58 9.74
CA ALA A 160 -10.93 -0.69 9.10
C ALA A 160 -9.66 -1.34 9.70
N VAL A 161 -9.55 -2.67 9.55
CA VAL A 161 -8.32 -3.43 9.76
C VAL A 161 -7.62 -3.56 8.41
N CYS A 162 -6.37 -3.09 8.28
CA CYS A 162 -5.61 -3.22 7.03
C CYS A 162 -4.80 -4.52 7.05
N VAL A 163 -5.02 -5.42 6.09
CA VAL A 163 -4.30 -6.70 5.97
C VAL A 163 -3.56 -6.73 4.63
N GLY A 164 -2.24 -6.62 4.68
CA GLY A 164 -1.40 -6.49 3.50
C GLY A 164 -0.44 -7.66 3.29
N HIS A 165 -0.05 -7.92 2.05
CA HIS A 165 1.01 -8.85 1.66
C HIS A 165 2.06 -8.13 0.79
N ASP A 166 3.35 -8.42 1.00
CA ASP A 166 4.46 -7.84 0.22
C ASP A 166 4.38 -6.29 0.15
N TRP A 167 4.33 -5.64 -1.02
CA TRP A 167 4.15 -4.19 -1.11
C TRP A 167 2.82 -3.71 -0.50
N GLY A 168 1.77 -4.53 -0.53
CA GLY A 168 0.53 -4.27 0.18
C GLY A 168 0.70 -4.29 1.71
N ALA A 169 1.65 -5.06 2.25
CA ALA A 169 2.02 -4.98 3.66
C ALA A 169 2.71 -3.65 3.95
N ALA A 170 3.66 -3.22 3.12
CA ALA A 170 4.31 -1.91 3.25
C ALA A 170 3.29 -0.75 3.20
N VAL A 171 2.30 -0.82 2.29
CA VAL A 171 1.17 0.13 2.24
C VAL A 171 0.31 0.06 3.50
N CYS A 172 -0.07 -1.13 4.00
CA CYS A 172 -0.89 -1.24 5.20
C CYS A 172 -0.18 -0.77 6.49
N TRP A 173 1.13 -1.03 6.65
CA TRP A 173 1.90 -0.51 7.78
C TRP A 173 1.92 1.03 7.77
N GLU A 174 2.17 1.63 6.61
CA GLU A 174 2.16 3.09 6.46
C GLU A 174 0.74 3.68 6.56
N ALA A 175 -0.30 3.00 6.10
CA ALA A 175 -1.69 3.40 6.30
C ALA A 175 -2.03 3.50 7.80
N ALA A 176 -1.65 2.49 8.59
CA ALA A 176 -1.82 2.50 10.04
C ALA A 176 -1.03 3.63 10.72
N ARG A 177 0.22 3.86 10.29
CA ARG A 177 1.07 4.95 10.83
C ARG A 177 0.53 6.35 10.51
N GLN A 178 0.09 6.56 9.28
CA GLN A 178 -0.32 7.86 8.76
C GLN A 178 -1.75 8.23 9.16
N ARG A 179 -2.65 7.23 9.26
CA ARG A 179 -4.08 7.42 9.52
C ARG A 179 -4.61 6.50 10.65
N PRO A 180 -4.11 6.64 11.90
CA PRO A 180 -4.66 5.92 13.07
C PRO A 180 -6.10 6.34 13.41
N ASP A 181 -6.57 7.45 12.84
CA ASP A 181 -7.97 7.87 12.85
C ASP A 181 -8.87 6.96 11.99
N LEU A 182 -8.35 6.23 11.01
CA LEU A 182 -9.10 5.30 10.15
C LEU A 182 -8.71 3.82 10.32
N PHE A 183 -7.42 3.51 10.47
CA PHE A 183 -6.96 2.13 10.55
C PHE A 183 -6.77 1.72 12.02
N GLU A 184 -7.68 0.88 12.54
CA GLU A 184 -7.74 0.52 13.96
C GLU A 184 -6.85 -0.67 14.36
N ALA A 185 -6.40 -1.45 13.38
CA ALA A 185 -5.41 -2.51 13.53
C ALA A 185 -4.78 -2.82 12.16
N VAL A 186 -3.61 -3.48 12.16
CA VAL A 186 -2.87 -3.80 10.93
C VAL A 186 -2.23 -5.19 10.97
N ALA A 187 -2.31 -5.93 9.87
CA ALA A 187 -1.53 -7.14 9.66
C ALA A 187 -0.70 -7.03 8.38
N GLY A 188 0.57 -7.45 8.44
CA GLY A 188 1.48 -7.50 7.30
C GLY A 188 2.05 -8.90 7.12
N ALA A 189 2.00 -9.41 5.89
CA ALA A 189 2.54 -10.70 5.50
C ALA A 189 3.77 -10.54 4.60
N SER A 190 4.78 -11.38 4.82
CA SER A 190 6.11 -11.33 4.18
C SER A 190 6.92 -10.09 4.58
N VAL A 191 6.51 -8.88 4.19
CA VAL A 191 7.28 -7.65 4.49
C VAL A 191 6.93 -7.11 5.90
N PRO A 192 7.90 -6.98 6.82
CA PRO A 192 7.70 -6.40 8.14
C PRO A 192 7.62 -4.86 8.05
N TYR A 193 7.25 -4.18 9.14
CA TYR A 193 7.30 -2.72 9.14
C TYR A 193 8.75 -2.21 9.02
N LEU A 194 9.04 -1.40 8.00
CA LEU A 194 10.34 -0.79 7.74
C LEU A 194 10.30 0.70 8.10
N PRO A 195 10.75 1.11 9.31
CA PRO A 195 10.62 2.48 9.77
C PRO A 195 11.52 3.46 8.99
N ALA A 196 10.94 4.55 8.51
CA ALA A 196 11.66 5.65 7.84
C ALA A 196 12.45 6.56 8.81
N ASN A 197 12.91 6.03 9.95
CA ASN A 197 13.53 6.81 11.03
C ASN A 197 15.04 7.09 10.84
N GLY A 198 15.64 6.54 9.78
CA GLY A 198 17.05 6.73 9.41
C GLY A 198 17.19 7.49 8.09
N PRO A 199 18.43 7.74 7.62
CA PRO A 199 18.68 8.30 6.29
C PRO A 199 18.21 7.35 5.19
N PHE A 200 17.90 7.89 4.00
CA PHE A 200 17.58 7.07 2.83
C PHE A 200 18.74 6.15 2.46
N VAL A 201 18.42 4.88 2.16
CA VAL A 201 19.40 3.89 1.69
C VAL A 201 18.98 3.42 0.29
N PRO A 202 19.67 3.86 -0.79
CA PRO A 202 19.43 3.36 -2.13
C PRO A 202 19.59 1.83 -2.21
N THR A 203 18.75 1.17 -3.01
CA THR A 203 18.70 -0.31 -3.06
C THR A 203 20.04 -0.95 -3.46
N GLU A 204 20.90 -0.26 -4.21
CA GLU A 204 22.25 -0.73 -4.54
C GLU A 204 23.16 -0.89 -3.33
N ASN A 205 23.00 -0.05 -2.30
CA ASN A 205 23.77 -0.15 -1.06
C ASN A 205 23.31 -1.34 -0.19
N LEU A 206 22.12 -1.90 -0.46
CA LEU A 206 21.60 -3.06 0.26
C LEU A 206 22.13 -4.39 -0.28
N LEU A 207 22.62 -4.44 -1.53
CA LEU A 207 22.99 -5.72 -2.19
C LEU A 207 24.15 -6.45 -1.53
N GLY A 208 25.03 -5.76 -0.81
CA GLY A 208 26.10 -6.38 -0.02
C GLY A 208 25.60 -7.21 1.17
N TYR A 209 24.35 -6.99 1.60
CA TYR A 209 23.68 -7.73 2.68
C TYR A 209 22.54 -8.60 2.15
N PHE A 210 21.80 -8.10 1.15
CA PHE A 210 20.62 -8.73 0.57
C PHE A 210 20.77 -8.80 -0.97
N PRO A 211 21.66 -9.69 -1.50
CA PRO A 211 21.96 -9.75 -2.94
C PRO A 211 20.76 -10.13 -3.81
N LYS A 212 19.72 -10.74 -3.21
CA LYS A 212 18.44 -11.05 -3.85
C LYS A 212 17.50 -9.84 -4.01
N LEU A 213 17.94 -8.63 -3.67
CA LEU A 213 17.21 -7.39 -4.03
C LEU A 213 17.71 -6.80 -5.36
N ALA A 214 18.63 -7.47 -6.07
CA ALA A 214 19.22 -6.97 -7.31
C ALA A 214 18.17 -6.79 -8.43
N TYR A 215 17.16 -7.67 -8.50
CA TYR A 215 16.04 -7.52 -9.44
C TYR A 215 15.30 -6.18 -9.28
N GLN A 216 15.31 -5.58 -8.09
CA GLN A 216 14.73 -4.26 -7.87
C GLN A 216 15.54 -3.14 -8.51
N LEU A 217 16.85 -3.32 -8.73
CA LEU A 217 17.64 -2.39 -9.55
C LEU A 217 17.35 -2.56 -11.03
N TYR A 218 17.08 -3.78 -11.49
CA TYR A 218 16.60 -3.97 -12.87
C TYR A 218 15.27 -3.25 -13.08
N PHE A 219 14.27 -3.54 -12.22
CA PHE A 219 12.95 -2.91 -12.27
C PHE A 219 12.97 -1.40 -12.03
N GLY A 220 13.92 -0.88 -11.24
CA GLY A 220 13.98 0.54 -10.86
C GLY A 220 14.97 1.42 -11.63
N LYS A 221 15.96 0.84 -12.33
CA LYS A 221 16.93 1.59 -13.18
C LYS A 221 16.78 1.29 -14.68
N LYS A 222 16.15 0.18 -15.04
CA LYS A 222 15.81 -0.23 -16.41
C LYS A 222 14.32 -0.53 -16.52
N THR A 223 13.49 0.31 -15.92
CA THR A 223 12.04 0.11 -15.75
C THR A 223 11.34 -0.19 -17.08
N LYS A 224 11.80 0.42 -18.17
CA LYS A 224 11.28 0.19 -19.51
C LYS A 224 11.61 -1.22 -20.01
N GLU A 225 12.89 -1.56 -20.03
CA GLU A 225 13.40 -2.86 -20.45
C GLU A 225 12.77 -3.98 -19.62
N ALA A 226 12.59 -3.75 -18.32
CA ALA A 226 11.91 -4.63 -17.39
C ALA A 226 10.45 -4.86 -17.77
N TYR A 227 9.60 -3.83 -17.93
CA TYR A 227 8.20 -4.09 -18.32
C TYR A 227 8.11 -4.68 -19.74
N GLU A 228 8.97 -4.27 -20.67
CA GLU A 228 9.05 -4.85 -22.02
C GLU A 228 9.54 -6.30 -22.02
N GLU A 229 10.27 -6.76 -21.00
CA GLU A 229 10.57 -8.18 -20.78
C GLU A 229 9.38 -8.94 -20.19
N LEU A 230 8.85 -8.43 -19.08
CA LEU A 230 7.77 -9.06 -18.31
C LEU A 230 6.48 -9.21 -19.13
N GLU A 231 6.26 -8.34 -20.12
CA GLU A 231 5.10 -8.36 -21.01
C GLU A 231 5.24 -9.34 -22.22
N LYS A 232 6.44 -9.82 -22.56
CA LYS A 232 6.67 -10.80 -23.66
C LYS A 232 5.81 -12.05 -23.48
N ASP A 233 5.80 -12.58 -22.27
CA ASP A 233 4.87 -13.64 -21.86
C ASP A 233 4.49 -13.44 -20.38
N ILE A 234 3.44 -12.64 -20.17
CA ILE A 234 2.82 -12.36 -18.87
C ILE A 234 2.51 -13.66 -18.10
N ARG A 235 2.19 -14.78 -18.76
CA ARG A 235 1.89 -16.04 -18.06
C ARG A 235 3.16 -16.68 -17.51
N LYS A 236 4.25 -16.71 -18.28
CA LYS A 236 5.57 -17.12 -17.75
C LYS A 236 6.03 -16.19 -16.64
N THR A 237 5.90 -14.87 -16.81
CA THR A 237 6.24 -13.90 -15.77
C THR A 237 5.55 -14.21 -14.45
N LEU A 238 4.23 -14.39 -14.45
CA LEU A 238 3.50 -14.74 -13.22
C LEU A 238 3.96 -16.09 -12.65
N ARG A 239 4.13 -17.12 -13.49
CA ARG A 239 4.64 -18.44 -13.09
C ARG A 239 6.06 -18.44 -12.52
N SER A 240 6.89 -17.44 -12.85
CA SER A 240 8.23 -17.27 -12.26
C SER A 240 8.16 -16.80 -10.79
N VAL A 241 7.17 -15.99 -10.42
CA VAL A 241 7.08 -15.41 -9.07
C VAL A 241 6.21 -16.25 -8.11
N TYR A 242 5.11 -16.84 -8.60
CA TYR A 242 4.21 -17.66 -7.78
C TYR A 242 4.77 -19.08 -7.56
N ARG A 243 5.80 -19.18 -6.69
CA ARG A 243 6.53 -20.43 -6.36
C ARG A 243 6.42 -20.79 -4.87
N THR A 244 6.23 -22.08 -4.58
CA THR A 244 6.18 -22.67 -3.23
C THR A 244 7.56 -22.87 -2.63
N SER A 245 7.61 -23.13 -1.31
CA SER A 245 8.78 -23.66 -0.60
C SER A 245 9.28 -24.99 -1.21
N SER A 246 8.38 -25.81 -1.74
CA SER A 246 8.68 -27.07 -2.41
C SER A 246 9.18 -26.94 -3.87
N SER A 247 8.98 -25.79 -4.53
CA SER A 247 9.31 -25.55 -5.94
C SER A 247 10.03 -24.22 -6.12
N LYS A 248 11.11 -24.03 -5.35
CA LYS A 248 11.86 -22.76 -5.27
C LYS A 248 12.39 -22.31 -6.64
N PRO A 249 12.49 -20.98 -6.88
CA PRO A 249 13.06 -20.44 -8.11
C PRO A 249 14.54 -20.80 -8.26
N PRO A 250 15.10 -20.75 -9.49
CA PRO A 250 16.53 -20.86 -9.74
C PRO A 250 17.33 -19.89 -8.87
N ALA A 251 18.48 -20.34 -8.35
CA ALA A 251 19.27 -19.58 -7.37
C ALA A 251 19.69 -18.17 -7.83
N LYS A 252 19.78 -17.95 -9.15
CA LYS A 252 20.09 -16.64 -9.77
C LYS A 252 18.90 -15.69 -9.89
N PHE A 253 17.65 -16.15 -9.82
CA PHE A 253 16.45 -15.44 -10.28
C PHE A 253 16.36 -13.97 -9.81
N LEU A 254 16.51 -13.75 -8.49
CA LEU A 254 16.40 -12.41 -7.91
C LEU A 254 17.74 -11.64 -7.81
N THR A 255 18.82 -12.20 -8.36
CA THR A 255 20.20 -11.68 -8.24
C THR A 255 20.71 -10.93 -9.46
N SER A 256 19.94 -10.91 -10.55
CA SER A 256 20.26 -10.15 -11.77
C SER A 256 19.94 -8.65 -11.63
N GLN A 257 20.66 -7.81 -12.38
CA GLN A 257 20.37 -6.38 -12.56
C GLN A 257 20.04 -6.04 -14.03
N ASP A 258 19.97 -7.05 -14.89
CA ASP A 258 19.97 -6.90 -16.35
C ASP A 258 18.80 -7.59 -17.05
N ASN A 259 18.12 -8.51 -16.36
CA ASN A 259 16.98 -9.32 -16.80
C ASN A 259 16.20 -9.81 -15.56
N PHE A 260 15.06 -10.47 -15.75
CA PHE A 260 14.32 -11.15 -14.68
C PHE A 260 14.12 -12.65 -14.95
N LEU A 261 13.88 -13.05 -16.19
CA LEU A 261 13.46 -14.40 -16.56
C LEU A 261 14.60 -15.31 -17.06
N ASP A 262 15.73 -14.76 -17.54
CA ASP A 262 16.84 -15.55 -18.11
C ASP A 262 17.36 -16.64 -17.17
N ALA A 263 17.29 -16.43 -15.84
CA ALA A 263 17.68 -17.43 -14.84
C ALA A 263 16.83 -18.72 -14.88
N TYR A 264 15.61 -18.67 -15.43
CA TYR A 264 14.77 -19.83 -15.71
C TYR A 264 15.19 -20.53 -17.01
N GLU A 265 15.53 -19.77 -18.05
CA GLU A 265 16.02 -20.33 -19.32
C GLU A 265 17.39 -21.01 -19.15
N GLU A 266 18.31 -20.41 -18.39
CA GLU A 266 19.58 -21.03 -17.98
C GLU A 266 19.38 -22.34 -17.19
N ALA A 267 18.33 -22.42 -16.36
CA ALA A 267 18.01 -23.58 -15.55
C ALA A 267 17.25 -24.68 -16.34
N GLY A 268 16.78 -24.36 -17.55
CA GLY A 268 15.94 -25.25 -18.37
C GLY A 268 14.48 -25.36 -17.92
N ASP A 269 14.04 -24.62 -16.89
CA ASP A 269 12.62 -24.52 -16.52
C ASP A 269 11.93 -23.51 -17.45
N LYS A 270 11.14 -24.03 -18.39
CA LYS A 270 10.44 -23.25 -19.40
C LYS A 270 9.19 -22.52 -18.88
N LEU A 271 8.82 -22.72 -17.61
CA LEU A 271 7.60 -22.22 -16.97
C LEU A 271 6.32 -22.73 -17.67
N GLU A 272 6.35 -23.98 -18.14
CA GLU A 272 5.21 -24.68 -18.77
C GLU A 272 4.15 -25.15 -17.74
N GLU A 273 4.54 -25.38 -16.48
CA GLU A 273 3.63 -25.74 -15.38
C GLU A 273 2.74 -24.56 -14.93
N ARG A 274 1.50 -24.87 -14.52
CA ARG A 274 0.55 -23.91 -13.94
C ARG A 274 0.99 -23.49 -12.53
N ILE A 275 0.73 -22.23 -12.15
CA ILE A 275 0.88 -21.73 -10.78
C ILE A 275 0.25 -22.73 -9.79
N PRO A 276 0.99 -23.20 -8.76
CA PRO A 276 0.50 -24.24 -7.84
C PRO A 276 -0.72 -23.82 -7.04
N PHE A 277 -0.85 -22.52 -6.72
CA PHE A 277 -1.90 -21.96 -5.86
C PHE A 277 -3.27 -21.81 -6.51
N PHE A 278 -3.35 -21.80 -7.85
CA PHE A 278 -4.52 -21.27 -8.57
C PHE A 278 -5.15 -22.31 -9.48
N SER A 279 -6.49 -22.38 -9.51
CA SER A 279 -7.22 -23.09 -10.57
C SER A 279 -6.84 -22.56 -11.96
N LYS A 280 -7.14 -23.33 -13.02
CA LYS A 280 -6.94 -22.84 -14.39
C LYS A 280 -7.74 -21.54 -14.65
N VAL A 281 -8.91 -21.40 -14.00
CA VAL A 281 -9.78 -20.23 -14.12
C VAL A 281 -9.15 -18.99 -13.48
N GLU A 282 -8.50 -19.15 -12.33
CA GLU A 282 -7.76 -18.09 -11.64
C GLU A 282 -6.48 -17.68 -12.38
N GLU A 283 -5.65 -18.63 -12.85
CA GLU A 283 -4.46 -18.26 -13.64
C GLU A 283 -4.85 -17.58 -14.96
N ASP A 284 -5.85 -18.10 -15.68
CA ASP A 284 -6.37 -17.45 -16.89
C ASP A 284 -6.93 -16.05 -16.62
N TYR A 285 -7.53 -15.84 -15.45
CA TYR A 285 -8.02 -14.53 -15.03
C TYR A 285 -6.88 -13.58 -14.67
N LEU A 286 -5.91 -14.00 -13.84
CA LEU A 286 -4.73 -13.22 -13.46
C LEU A 286 -3.96 -12.75 -14.71
N VAL A 287 -3.71 -13.67 -15.66
CA VAL A 287 -3.08 -13.36 -16.96
C VAL A 287 -3.93 -12.43 -17.83
N LYS A 288 -5.27 -12.55 -17.79
CA LYS A 288 -6.16 -11.64 -18.53
C LYS A 288 -6.13 -10.23 -17.93
N VAL A 289 -6.06 -10.11 -16.61
CA VAL A 289 -6.19 -8.84 -15.90
C VAL A 289 -4.88 -8.06 -15.87
N TYR A 290 -3.72 -8.75 -15.80
CA TYR A 290 -2.42 -8.11 -16.04
C TYR A 290 -2.30 -7.50 -17.45
N LYS A 291 -3.03 -8.02 -18.45
CA LYS A 291 -3.09 -7.42 -19.80
C LYS A 291 -3.87 -6.10 -19.90
N VAL A 292 -4.45 -5.58 -18.81
CA VAL A 292 -5.16 -4.29 -18.79
C VAL A 292 -4.19 -3.12 -18.56
N GLN A 293 -3.24 -3.27 -17.63
CA GLN A 293 -2.24 -2.23 -17.28
C GLN A 293 -0.81 -2.57 -17.71
N GLY A 294 -0.54 -3.83 -18.06
CA GLY A 294 0.82 -4.34 -18.25
C GLY A 294 1.59 -4.43 -16.92
N PHE A 295 2.91 -4.33 -17.00
CA PHE A 295 3.79 -4.22 -15.84
C PHE A 295 4.31 -2.79 -15.61
N LYS A 296 4.27 -1.89 -16.61
CA LYS A 296 4.83 -0.52 -16.50
C LYS A 296 4.48 0.17 -15.18
N ASN A 297 3.19 0.24 -14.85
CA ASN A 297 2.72 1.02 -13.70
C ASN A 297 2.90 0.26 -12.36
N SER A 298 2.89 -1.08 -12.39
CA SER A 298 3.13 -1.89 -11.18
C SER A 298 4.61 -1.93 -10.76
N LEU A 299 5.53 -1.60 -11.66
CA LEU A 299 6.95 -1.40 -11.31
C LEU A 299 7.23 -0.09 -10.54
N SER A 300 6.24 0.80 -10.37
CA SER A 300 6.41 2.05 -9.60
C SER A 300 6.90 1.85 -8.16
N PHE A 301 6.63 0.71 -7.52
CA PHE A 301 7.19 0.39 -6.19
C PHE A 301 8.72 0.22 -6.17
N TYR A 302 9.36 -0.03 -7.31
CA TYR A 302 10.78 -0.38 -7.39
C TYR A 302 11.72 0.76 -7.78
N THR A 303 11.18 1.80 -8.43
CA THR A 303 11.91 2.98 -8.95
C THR A 303 12.58 3.81 -7.85
N HIS A 304 13.56 4.63 -8.22
CA HIS A 304 14.34 5.39 -7.23
C HIS A 304 13.51 6.53 -6.63
N GLY A 305 12.85 7.32 -7.47
CA GLY A 305 12.12 8.51 -7.08
C GLY A 305 10.84 8.24 -6.29
N THR A 306 10.20 7.08 -6.44
CA THR A 306 9.05 6.70 -5.58
C THR A 306 9.52 6.21 -4.21
N LYS A 307 10.57 5.38 -4.16
CA LYS A 307 11.20 4.93 -2.90
C LYS A 307 11.75 6.11 -2.11
N TYR A 308 12.43 7.04 -2.78
CA TYR A 308 12.93 8.27 -2.17
C TYR A 308 11.79 9.12 -1.62
N ARG A 309 10.75 9.44 -2.40
CA ARG A 309 9.62 10.25 -1.93
C ARG A 309 8.80 9.57 -0.82
N SER A 310 8.67 8.25 -0.88
CA SER A 310 7.99 7.47 0.17
C SER A 310 8.75 7.54 1.50
N TRP A 311 10.07 7.40 1.46
CA TRP A 311 10.94 7.64 2.61
C TRP A 311 10.86 9.10 3.07
N GLU A 312 11.01 10.07 2.18
CA GLU A 312 11.06 11.50 2.49
C GLU A 312 9.77 11.97 3.18
N PHE A 313 8.61 11.56 2.69
CA PHE A 313 7.31 11.84 3.31
C PHE A 313 7.19 11.21 4.71
N ALA A 314 7.52 9.93 4.85
CA ALA A 314 7.44 9.23 6.13
C ALA A 314 8.50 9.71 7.14
N HIS A 315 9.66 10.15 6.67
CA HIS A 315 10.75 10.74 7.45
C HIS A 315 10.34 12.13 7.98
N ASN A 316 9.88 13.01 7.10
CA ASN A 316 9.51 14.39 7.43
C ASN A 316 8.29 14.50 8.36
N GLN A 317 7.44 13.46 8.45
CA GLN A 317 6.39 13.38 9.45
C GLN A 317 6.89 13.12 10.88
N GLY A 318 8.11 12.60 11.07
CA GLY A 318 8.79 12.42 12.37
C GLY A 318 8.18 11.41 13.35
N ASN A 319 6.89 11.04 13.22
CA ASN A 319 6.30 9.94 13.97
C ASN A 319 6.43 8.62 13.18
N HIS A 320 7.28 7.73 13.66
CA HIS A 320 7.50 6.41 13.07
C HIS A 320 6.72 5.29 13.77
N THR A 321 5.94 5.60 14.82
CA THR A 321 5.26 4.61 15.68
C THR A 321 3.87 4.25 15.16
N ILE A 322 3.55 2.96 15.16
CA ILE A 322 2.22 2.38 14.91
C ILE A 322 1.65 1.94 16.28
N PRO A 323 0.85 2.77 16.98
CA PRO A 323 0.33 2.42 18.31
C PRO A 323 -0.74 1.33 18.31
N GLN A 324 -1.35 1.02 17.17
CA GLN A 324 -2.42 0.03 17.03
C GLN A 324 -1.95 -1.41 17.28
N PRO A 325 -2.87 -2.34 17.64
CA PRO A 325 -2.65 -3.77 17.53
C PRO A 325 -2.12 -4.15 16.14
N ALA A 326 -1.07 -4.96 16.13
CA ALA A 326 -0.34 -5.31 14.93
C ALA A 326 -0.06 -6.82 14.86
N LEU A 327 -0.04 -7.38 13.64
CA LEU A 327 0.35 -8.77 13.38
C LEU A 327 1.36 -8.83 12.23
N PHE A 328 2.52 -9.44 12.46
CA PHE A 328 3.43 -9.83 11.39
C PHE A 328 3.31 -11.34 11.12
N ILE A 329 3.01 -11.71 9.87
CA ILE A 329 2.97 -13.10 9.40
C ILE A 329 4.24 -13.35 8.59
N ASN A 330 5.18 -14.06 9.20
CA ASN A 330 6.55 -14.27 8.73
C ASN A 330 6.70 -15.61 7.96
N PRO A 331 6.84 -15.61 6.63
CA PRO A 331 7.21 -16.79 5.85
C PRO A 331 8.67 -17.18 6.13
N THR A 332 8.92 -18.34 6.74
CA THR A 332 10.27 -18.75 7.16
C THR A 332 11.15 -19.28 6.03
N GLU A 333 10.61 -19.50 4.83
CA GLU A 333 11.35 -19.95 3.66
C GLU A 333 11.20 -19.01 2.45
N ASP A 334 10.90 -17.72 2.71
CA ASP A 334 10.77 -16.70 1.67
C ASP A 334 12.00 -16.65 0.75
N THR A 335 11.72 -16.59 -0.55
CA THR A 335 12.74 -16.63 -1.59
C THR A 335 13.41 -15.28 -1.79
N VAL A 336 12.80 -14.16 -1.36
CA VAL A 336 13.30 -12.78 -1.46
C VAL A 336 14.30 -12.46 -0.35
N ALA A 337 13.92 -12.57 0.93
CA ALA A 337 14.75 -12.20 2.08
C ALA A 337 14.39 -12.97 3.35
N ASP A 338 15.32 -13.06 4.30
CA ASP A 338 15.01 -13.42 5.70
C ASP A 338 14.36 -12.21 6.38
N TRP A 339 13.04 -12.15 6.33
CA TRP A 339 12.27 -11.01 6.84
C TRP A 339 12.29 -10.88 8.36
N ALA A 340 12.45 -12.00 9.09
CA ALA A 340 12.70 -11.96 10.53
C ALA A 340 14.04 -11.26 10.82
N LYS A 341 15.09 -11.56 10.06
CA LYS A 341 16.38 -10.88 10.21
C LYS A 341 16.36 -9.42 9.75
N VAL A 342 15.62 -9.09 8.68
CA VAL A 342 15.38 -7.69 8.29
C VAL A 342 14.69 -6.92 9.43
N SER A 343 13.61 -7.47 10.00
CA SER A 343 12.85 -6.90 11.12
C SER A 343 13.72 -6.66 12.37
N GLU A 344 14.60 -7.62 12.70
CA GLU A 344 15.59 -7.47 13.78
C GLU A 344 16.57 -6.32 13.51
N VAL A 345 17.13 -6.24 12.29
CA VAL A 345 18.15 -5.25 11.91
C VAL A 345 17.60 -3.82 11.87
N VAL A 346 16.41 -3.60 11.30
CA VAL A 346 15.75 -2.27 11.35
C VAL A 346 15.10 -2.00 12.71
N GLY A 347 14.88 -3.04 13.51
CA GLY A 347 14.31 -2.97 14.84
C GLY A 347 12.82 -2.63 14.86
N SER A 348 12.03 -3.20 13.94
CA SER A 348 10.61 -2.88 13.71
C SER A 348 9.77 -2.83 14.99
N ALA A 349 9.98 -3.78 15.89
CA ALA A 349 9.25 -3.88 17.17
C ALA A 349 9.44 -2.65 18.11
N LYS A 350 10.50 -1.84 17.93
CA LYS A 350 10.69 -0.58 18.67
C LYS A 350 9.63 0.47 18.36
N PHE A 351 9.00 0.36 17.18
CA PHE A 351 8.00 1.29 16.66
C PHE A 351 6.59 0.72 16.64
N VAL A 352 6.42 -0.57 16.95
CA VAL A 352 5.12 -1.26 16.91
C VAL A 352 4.92 -1.96 18.27
N PRO A 353 4.53 -1.21 19.34
CA PRO A 353 4.51 -1.74 20.71
C PRO A 353 3.45 -2.83 20.95
N GLN A 354 2.46 -2.98 20.06
CA GLN A 354 1.45 -4.04 20.11
C GLN A 354 1.64 -5.08 18.98
N LEU A 355 2.90 -5.36 18.59
CA LEU A 355 3.23 -6.33 17.55
C LEU A 355 3.18 -7.78 18.06
N GLU A 356 2.19 -8.54 17.60
CA GLU A 356 2.25 -9.99 17.57
C GLU A 356 3.03 -10.47 16.33
N THR A 357 3.64 -11.66 16.40
CA THR A 357 4.30 -12.29 15.26
C THR A 357 4.00 -13.78 15.22
N VAL A 358 3.54 -14.24 14.05
CA VAL A 358 3.34 -15.66 13.74
C VAL A 358 4.29 -16.02 12.60
N SER A 359 4.96 -17.17 12.68
CA SER A 359 5.83 -17.68 11.61
C SER A 359 5.21 -18.90 10.96
N LEU A 360 5.17 -18.91 9.62
CA LEU A 360 4.62 -19.99 8.80
C LEU A 360 5.72 -20.58 7.91
N GLN A 361 5.75 -21.90 7.77
CA GLN A 361 6.71 -22.57 6.87
C GLN A 361 6.21 -22.50 5.42
N THR A 362 6.48 -21.37 4.77
CA THR A 362 6.13 -21.08 3.36
C THR A 362 7.25 -20.30 2.66
N SER A 363 7.19 -20.30 1.33
CA SER A 363 7.80 -19.26 0.49
C SER A 363 7.07 -17.92 0.66
N HIS A 364 7.36 -16.98 -0.22
CA HIS A 364 6.91 -15.58 -0.24
C HIS A 364 5.38 -15.36 -0.20
N TRP A 365 4.57 -16.39 -0.45
CA TRP A 365 3.11 -16.32 -0.62
C TRP A 365 2.33 -17.05 0.48
N PRO A 366 2.49 -16.71 1.78
CA PRO A 366 1.91 -17.49 2.88
C PRO A 366 0.38 -17.68 2.78
N GLN A 367 -0.33 -16.65 2.35
CA GLN A 367 -1.80 -16.63 2.19
C GLN A 367 -2.33 -17.52 1.04
N LEU A 368 -1.43 -17.95 0.15
CA LEU A 368 -1.72 -18.84 -0.99
C LEU A 368 -1.12 -20.24 -0.82
N GLU A 369 0.04 -20.35 -0.16
CA GLU A 369 0.76 -21.63 0.02
C GLU A 369 0.21 -22.45 1.19
N LYS A 370 -0.21 -21.79 2.27
CA LYS A 370 -0.83 -22.41 3.45
C LYS A 370 -2.04 -21.59 3.92
N PRO A 371 -3.11 -21.53 3.11
CA PRO A 371 -4.25 -20.68 3.39
C PRO A 371 -4.91 -20.99 4.74
N GLU A 372 -5.01 -22.25 5.16
CA GLU A 372 -5.62 -22.63 6.43
C GLU A 372 -4.81 -22.14 7.64
N GLU A 373 -3.47 -22.27 7.59
CA GLU A 373 -2.59 -21.77 8.67
C GLU A 373 -2.58 -20.23 8.71
N PHE A 374 -2.60 -19.57 7.54
CA PHE A 374 -2.71 -18.12 7.43
C PHE A 374 -4.06 -17.61 7.99
N ASN A 375 -5.16 -18.22 7.55
CA ASN A 375 -6.51 -17.87 7.97
C ASN A 375 -6.71 -18.09 9.46
N ALA A 376 -6.24 -19.21 10.01
CA ALA A 376 -6.30 -19.49 11.45
C ALA A 376 -5.50 -18.46 12.27
N ALA A 377 -4.30 -18.09 11.83
CA ALA A 377 -3.49 -17.06 12.49
C ALA A 377 -4.17 -15.69 12.47
N LEU A 378 -4.67 -15.26 11.31
CA LEU A 378 -5.37 -13.98 11.15
C LEU A 378 -6.67 -13.94 11.96
N ARG A 379 -7.49 -15.00 11.90
CA ARG A 379 -8.75 -15.13 12.66
C ARG A 379 -8.51 -15.10 14.17
N ALA A 380 -7.51 -15.84 14.66
CA ALA A 380 -7.17 -15.87 16.09
C ALA A 380 -6.64 -14.52 16.62
N TRP A 381 -6.06 -13.67 15.77
CA TRP A 381 -5.68 -12.30 16.12
C TRP A 381 -6.86 -11.32 16.02
N LEU A 382 -7.67 -11.39 14.95
CA LEU A 382 -8.88 -10.58 14.77
C LEU A 382 -9.86 -10.71 15.95
N GLN A 383 -9.96 -11.90 16.56
CA GLN A 383 -10.77 -12.18 17.73
C GLN A 383 -10.29 -11.52 19.04
N LYS A 384 -9.03 -11.07 19.10
CA LYS A 384 -8.46 -10.33 20.26
C LYS A 384 -8.69 -8.83 20.17
N LEU A 385 -8.96 -8.31 18.97
CA LEU A 385 -9.08 -6.87 18.74
C LEU A 385 -10.26 -6.29 19.53
N PRO A 386 -10.09 -5.11 20.17
CA PRO A 386 -11.16 -4.46 20.92
C PRO A 386 -12.36 -4.13 20.02
N PRO A 387 -13.55 -3.80 20.57
CA PRO A 387 -14.70 -3.40 19.76
C PRO A 387 -14.37 -2.24 18.80
N VAL A 388 -14.98 -2.23 17.61
CA VAL A 388 -14.67 -1.27 16.54
C VAL A 388 -14.80 0.18 17.05
N GLY A 389 -13.75 0.98 16.83
CA GLY A 389 -13.70 2.38 17.25
C GLY A 389 -13.70 2.64 18.77
N SER A 390 -13.57 1.61 19.62
CA SER A 390 -13.58 1.78 21.09
C SER A 390 -12.26 2.27 21.69
N VAL A 391 -11.20 2.36 20.88
CA VAL A 391 -9.89 2.90 21.26
C VAL A 391 -9.50 4.00 20.26
N ASP A 392 -9.07 5.14 20.78
CA ASP A 392 -8.50 6.23 19.99
C ASP A 392 -6.98 6.10 19.94
N TYR A 393 -6.44 5.91 18.74
CA TYR A 393 -5.01 5.77 18.47
C TYR A 393 -4.37 7.07 17.95
N THR A 394 -5.13 8.17 17.86
CA THR A 394 -4.63 9.46 17.33
C THR A 394 -3.76 10.24 18.32
N THR A 395 -3.76 9.88 19.60
CA THR A 395 -3.06 10.59 20.68
C THR A 395 -1.73 9.93 21.06
N PRO A 396 -0.58 10.45 20.61
CA PRO A 396 0.70 10.16 21.26
C PRO A 396 0.76 10.90 22.60
N GLU A 397 0.80 10.16 23.70
CA GLU A 397 0.76 10.74 25.05
C GLU A 397 2.03 11.55 25.37
N LYS A 398 1.90 12.88 25.39
CA LYS A 398 2.71 13.83 26.16
C LYS A 398 2.01 15.19 26.21
N GLU A 399 1.89 15.77 27.40
CA GLU A 399 1.32 17.10 27.57
C GLU A 399 2.08 18.14 26.74
N LYS A 400 1.40 18.76 25.77
CA LYS A 400 1.90 20.01 25.18
C LYS A 400 1.74 21.11 26.24
N PRO A 401 2.78 21.89 26.58
CA PRO A 401 2.62 23.03 27.47
C PRO A 401 1.58 23.98 26.87
N LYS A 402 0.67 24.48 27.71
CA LYS A 402 -0.43 25.36 27.26
C LYS A 402 0.13 26.51 26.44
N ARG A 403 -0.18 26.53 25.13
CA ARG A 403 0.18 27.64 24.25
C ARG A 403 -0.50 28.89 24.79
N ALA A 404 0.28 29.88 25.23
CA ALA A 404 -0.26 31.12 25.75
C ALA A 404 -1.18 31.76 24.71
N GLU A 405 -2.36 32.20 25.15
CA GLU A 405 -3.35 32.83 24.28
C GLU A 405 -2.76 34.12 23.70
N GLY A 406 -2.52 34.11 22.39
CA GLY A 406 -1.97 35.25 21.68
C GLY A 406 -3.01 36.37 21.65
N LYS A 407 -2.82 37.42 22.46
CA LYS A 407 -3.60 38.64 22.32
C LYS A 407 -3.43 39.18 20.89
N ILE A 408 -4.55 39.33 20.19
CA ILE A 408 -4.61 40.17 19.00
C ILE A 408 -4.31 41.60 19.46
N VAL A 409 -3.39 42.26 18.77
CA VAL A 409 -3.06 43.68 18.97
C VAL A 409 -3.21 44.33 17.60
N ASP A 410 -4.18 45.25 17.48
CA ASP A 410 -4.41 45.97 16.23
C ASP A 410 -3.23 46.87 15.87
N LEU A 411 -3.03 47.07 14.57
CA LEU A 411 -1.76 47.59 14.02
C LEU A 411 -1.84 49.01 13.41
N ASP A 412 -2.87 49.78 13.73
CA ASP A 412 -3.03 51.17 13.27
C ASP A 412 -2.41 52.23 14.21
N ASP A 413 -2.25 51.95 15.51
CA ASP A 413 -1.80 52.91 16.55
C ASP A 413 -0.30 53.32 16.49
N LYS A 414 0.38 53.14 15.36
CA LYS A 414 1.83 53.43 15.20
C LYS A 414 2.22 54.36 14.05
N ILE A 415 1.29 55.16 13.53
CA ILE A 415 1.58 56.27 12.61
C ILE A 415 1.33 57.65 13.29
N GLN A 416 1.67 57.78 14.57
CA GLN A 416 1.61 59.08 15.27
C GLN A 416 2.66 59.29 16.38
N SER A 417 3.89 58.82 16.15
CA SER A 417 5.06 59.08 17.03
C SER A 417 6.40 59.03 16.28
N ARG A 418 6.46 59.65 15.09
CA ARG A 418 7.69 59.80 14.29
C ARG A 418 8.01 61.24 13.85
N THR A 419 7.54 62.18 14.66
CA THR A 419 8.07 63.54 14.81
C THR A 419 8.67 63.64 16.23
N GLU A 420 9.59 64.61 16.46
CA GLU A 420 10.26 64.84 17.75
C GLU A 420 11.29 63.77 18.19
N ALA A 421 12.29 63.50 17.34
CA ALA A 421 13.52 62.78 17.74
C ALA A 421 14.74 63.08 16.85
N HIS A 422 14.95 64.35 16.43
CA HIS A 422 16.16 64.77 15.69
C HIS A 422 16.45 66.28 15.78
N GLU A 423 16.37 66.87 16.98
CA GLU A 423 16.86 68.24 17.21
C GLU A 423 17.43 68.44 18.62
N GLU A 424 18.37 67.57 19.04
CA GLU A 424 19.40 67.91 20.03
C GLU A 424 20.59 66.93 19.93
N LEU A 425 21.79 67.49 19.71
CA LEU A 425 23.13 66.85 19.59
C LEU A 425 23.33 65.81 18.46
#